data_AF-A0A529P6H0-F1
#
_entry.id   AF-A0A529P6H0-F1
#
_cell.length_a   1.000
_cell.length_b   1.000
_cell.length_c   1.000
_cell.angle_alpha   90.00
_cell.angle_beta   90.00
_cell.angle_gamma   90.00
#
_symmetry.space_group_name_H-M   'P 1'
#
loop_
_entity.id
_entity.type
_entity.pdbx_description
1 polymer ?
#
loop_
_entity_poly.entity_id
_entity_poly.type
_entity_poly.pdbx_seq_one_letter_code
_entity_poly.pdbx_strand_id
1 'polypeptide(L)' 'MARGGIKVGDEVAIDATVRRRVTEDRVSVSIPSYGFPHSIVDRTSKVKKGQTVELHRDAGAVDVDDVAD' A
#
# COMPACT_ATOMS: atom_id res chain seq x y z
N MET A 1 -17.20 7.93 4.39
CA MET A 1 -16.34 7.66 5.56
C MET A 1 -17.04 6.59 6.41
N ALA A 2 -16.86 5.31 6.07
CA ALA A 2 -17.40 4.23 6.90
C ALA A 2 -16.53 4.14 8.17
N ARG A 3 -17.06 4.60 9.30
CA ARG A 3 -16.45 4.46 10.63
C ARG A 3 -16.75 3.06 11.20
N GLY A 4 -16.52 2.02 10.40
CA GLY A 4 -16.52 0.63 10.84
C GLY A 4 -15.07 0.22 11.07
N GLY A 5 -14.75 -0.34 12.23
CA GLY A 5 -13.40 -0.84 12.49
C GLY A 5 -13.04 -1.91 11.44
N ILE A 6 -11.90 -1.74 10.78
CA ILE A 6 -11.32 -2.75 9.88
C ILE A 6 -11.07 -4.00 10.72
N LYS A 7 -11.62 -5.14 10.31
CA LYS A 7 -11.40 -6.42 10.99
C LYS A 7 -10.26 -7.17 10.32
N VAL A 8 -9.57 -8.01 11.09
CA VAL A 8 -8.61 -8.96 10.52
C VAL A 8 -9.37 -9.91 9.58
N GLY A 9 -8.87 -10.08 8.35
CA GLY A 9 -9.52 -10.83 7.28
C GLY A 9 -10.48 -10.03 6.40
N ASP A 10 -10.62 -8.72 6.62
CA ASP A 10 -11.37 -7.82 5.72
C ASP A 10 -10.48 -7.42 4.52
N GLU A 11 -11.00 -7.49 3.30
CA GLU A 11 -10.26 -6.97 2.13
C GLU A 11 -10.32 -5.44 2.16
N VAL A 12 -9.17 -4.81 2.37
CA VAL A 12 -9.06 -3.35 2.34
C VAL A 12 -8.47 -2.90 1.01
N ALA A 13 -9.12 -1.92 0.40
CA ALA A 13 -8.59 -1.16 -0.72
C ALA A 13 -8.03 0.16 -0.18
N ILE A 14 -6.74 0.41 -0.43
CA ILE A 14 -6.12 1.70 -0.10
C ILE A 14 -5.61 2.38 -1.38
N ASP A 15 -5.86 3.68 -1.48
CA ASP A 15 -5.33 4.50 -2.56
C ASP A 15 -3.85 4.77 -2.35
N ALA A 16 -3.02 4.38 -3.32
CA ALA A 16 -1.62 4.71 -3.35
C ALA A 16 -1.26 5.42 -4.65
N THR A 17 -0.34 6.38 -4.60
CA THR A 17 0.11 7.13 -5.78
C THR A 17 1.41 6.58 -6.30
N VAL A 18 1.46 6.19 -7.57
CA VAL A 18 2.68 5.71 -8.22
C VAL A 18 3.68 6.85 -8.36
N ARG A 19 4.84 6.74 -7.72
CA ARG A 19 5.91 7.75 -7.81
C ARG A 19 6.85 7.49 -8.98
N ARG A 20 7.33 6.26 -9.12
CA ARG A 20 8.23 5.84 -10.22
C ARG A 20 8.35 4.32 -10.28
N ARG A 21 8.73 3.78 -11.45
CA ARG A 21 9.19 2.39 -11.56
C ARG A 21 10.65 2.31 -11.09
N VAL A 22 10.96 1.33 -10.24
CA VAL A 22 12.29 1.13 -9.66
C VAL A 22 13.02 -0.01 -10.38
N THR A 23 12.31 -1.09 -10.65
CA THR A 23 12.80 -2.22 -11.47
C THR A 23 11.70 -2.68 -12.42
N GLU A 24 11.99 -3.59 -13.36
CA GLU A 24 10.97 -4.11 -14.29
C GLU A 24 9.73 -4.64 -13.56
N ASP A 25 9.93 -5.35 -12.46
CA ASP A 25 8.85 -5.93 -11.65
C ASP A 25 8.48 -5.10 -10.40
N ARG A 26 9.10 -3.95 -10.13
CA ARG A 26 8.82 -3.17 -8.91
C ARG A 26 8.53 -1.71 -9.16
N VAL A 27 7.50 -1.24 -8.48
CA VAL A 27 7.03 0.13 -8.57
C VAL A 27 7.04 0.75 -7.19
N SER A 28 7.59 1.97 -7.10
CA SER A 28 7.51 2.79 -5.91
C SER A 28 6.18 3.53 -5.87
N VAL A 29 5.44 3.32 -4.79
CA VAL A 29 4.14 3.93 -4.51
C VAL A 29 4.20 4.72 -3.21
N SER A 30 3.42 5.79 -3.15
CA SER A 30 3.21 6.61 -1.95
C SER A 30 1.87 6.24 -1.36
N ILE A 31 1.86 5.70 -0.14
CA ILE A 31 0.64 5.41 0.61
C ILE A 31 0.43 6.57 1.58
N PRO A 32 -0.74 7.25 1.59
CA PRO A 32 -0.98 8.42 2.44
C PRO A 32 -0.69 8.19 3.93
N SER A 33 -0.95 6.98 4.42
CA SER A 33 -0.73 6.60 5.82
C SER A 33 0.72 6.20 6.15
N TYR A 34 1.63 6.14 5.17
CA TYR A 34 3.03 5.75 5.39
C TYR A 34 3.96 6.96 5.26
N GLY A 35 4.87 7.12 6.22
CA GLY A 35 5.88 8.20 6.20
C GLY A 35 6.98 8.02 5.15
N PHE A 36 7.02 6.87 4.46
CA PHE A 36 8.05 6.55 3.47
C PHE A 36 7.45 5.87 2.23
N PRO A 37 8.05 6.08 1.04
CA PRO A 37 7.60 5.43 -0.18
C PRO A 37 7.82 3.92 -0.08
N HIS A 38 6.78 3.15 -0.40
CA HIS A 38 6.84 1.69 -0.41
C HIS A 38 7.11 1.18 -1.83
N SER A 39 7.72 0.00 -1.96
CA SER A 39 7.94 -0.64 -3.26
C SER A 39 7.13 -1.92 -3.35
N ILE A 40 6.19 -1.96 -4.30
CA ILE A 40 5.34 -3.12 -4.56
C ILE A 40 5.84 -3.90 -5.76
N VAL A 41 5.58 -5.20 -5.77
CA VAL A 41 5.80 -6.04 -6.95
C VAL A 41 4.63 -5.85 -7.90
N ASP A 42 4.91 -5.34 -9.09
CA ASP A 42 3.95 -5.10 -10.16
C ASP A 42 4.56 -5.60 -11.48
N ARG A 43 4.34 -6.87 -11.77
CA ARG A 43 4.87 -7.54 -12.98
C ARG A 43 4.00 -7.32 -14.22
N THR A 44 2.75 -6.95 -14.01
CA THR A 44 1.70 -7.04 -15.04
C THR A 44 1.23 -5.67 -15.50
N SER A 45 1.28 -4.65 -14.63
CA SER A 45 0.63 -3.39 -14.92
C SER A 45 1.60 -2.41 -15.56
N LYS A 46 1.17 -1.74 -16.64
CA LYS A 46 1.88 -0.58 -17.20
C LYS A 46 1.48 0.68 -16.43
N VAL A 47 1.81 0.75 -15.16
CA VAL A 47 1.48 1.91 -14.33
C VAL A 47 2.32 3.13 -14.72
N LYS A 48 1.68 4.29 -14.79
CA LYS A 48 2.35 5.57 -15.10
C LYS A 48 2.69 6.32 -13.82
N LYS A 49 3.79 7.08 -13.86
CA LYS A 49 4.10 8.04 -12.78
C LYS A 49 2.94 9.02 -12.59
N GLY A 50 2.50 9.19 -11.34
CA GLY A 50 1.38 10.03 -10.94
C GLY A 50 0.02 9.34 -11.01
N GLN A 51 -0.05 8.09 -11.45
CA GLN A 51 -1.30 7.32 -11.45
C GLN A 51 -1.66 6.91 -10.01
N THR A 52 -2.93 7.07 -9.64
CA THR A 52 -3.49 6.46 -8.44
C THR A 52 -3.78 4.99 -8.72
N VAL A 53 -3.34 4.12 -7.82
CA VAL A 53 -3.58 2.68 -7.86
C VAL A 53 -4.23 2.25 -6.56
N GLU A 54 -5.26 1.43 -6.67
CA GLU A 54 -5.89 0.79 -5.51
C GLU A 54 -5.08 -0.45 -5.15
N LEU A 55 -4.56 -0.48 -3.93
CA LEU A 55 -3.90 -1.65 -3.37
C LEU A 55 -4.94 -2.43 -2.58
N HIS A 56 -5.34 -3.58 -3.12
CA HIS A 56 -6.17 -4.55 -2.42
C HIS A 56 -5.28 -5.47 -1.62
N ARG A 57 -5.52 -5.53 -0.31
CA ARG A 57 -4.86 -6.48 0.60
C ARG A 57 -5.85 -6.91 1.67
N ASP A 58 -5.74 -8.16 2.08
CA ASP A 58 -6.40 -8.63 3.29
C ASP A 58 -5.80 -7.93 4.51
N ALA A 59 -6.66 -7.41 5.38
CA ALA A 59 -6.26 -6.84 6.65
C ALA A 59 -5.67 -7.93 7.54
N GLY A 60 -4.35 -7.92 7.68
CA GLY A 60 -3.64 -8.75 8.65
C GLY A 60 -3.59 -8.08 10.03
N ALA A 61 -3.56 -8.89 11.09
CA ALA A 61 -3.12 -8.40 12.38
C ALA A 61 -1.63 -8.03 12.27
N VAL A 62 -1.31 -6.75 12.44
CA VAL A 62 0.07 -6.31 12.64
C VAL A 62 0.22 -6.10 14.14
N ASP A 63 0.98 -6.97 14.79
CA ASP A 63 1.41 -6.74 16.16
C ASP A 63 2.45 -5.62 16.11
N VAL A 64 2.01 -4.39 16.42
CA VAL A 64 2.92 -3.27 16.58
C VAL A 64 3.42 -3.37 18.01
N ASP A 65 4.40 -4.25 18.22
CA ASP A 65 5.17 -4.25 19.45
C ASP A 65 5.85 -2.88 19.50
N ASP A 66 5.35 -2.04 20.41
CA ASP A 66 5.90 -0.74 20.74
C ASP A 66 7.40 -0.95 20.94
N VAL A 67 8.22 -0.38 20.05
CA VAL A 67 9.67 -0.48 20.14
C VAL A 67 10.04 0.27 21.41
N ALA A 68 10.17 -0.48 22.51
CA ALA A 68 10.48 0.06 23.82
C ALA A 68 11.77 0.87 23.75
N ASP A 69 11.70 2.11 24.24
CA ASP A 69 12.84 2.85 24.77
C ASP A 69 12.99 2.50 26.26
#